data_AF-A0A7J5WAR4-F1
#
_entry.id   AF-A0A7J5WAR4-F1
#
_cell.length_a   1.000
_cell.length_b   1.000
_cell.length_c   1.000
_cell.angle_alpha   90.00
_cell.angle_beta   90.00
_cell.angle_gamma   90.00
#
_symmetry.space_group_name_H-M   'P 1'
#
loop_
_entity.id
_entity.type
_entity.pdbx_description
1 polymer ?
#
loop_
_entity_poly.entity_id
_entity_poly.type
_entity_poly.pdbx_seq_one_letter_code
_entity_poly.pdbx_strand_id
1 'polypeptide(L)'
;MRTTRTITTIALTLAILSQPALALAAGTGDDPRPTLDVQTANTTRVEREFQAWLSAQGPKLASAAVLDPVATEPTYFYFYTPTHYQEKSYYCGPASAQIIDDYWGTCATQATIAKYLGTTTAGTDFSKVDNAINAYAGQDYAYSGGCATDSDFVNRVTYGLSTRRHPMVADLNIHGGSMGNYVYDHPGHIVPLEAYDWRYGTVRLNDPYDEQSWRSGGGATGGHRTYSYLQVADALQAHWRQAVVY
;
A
#
# COMPACT_ATOMS: atom_id res chain seq x y z
N MET A 1 52.27 61.12 -14.14
CA MET A 1 51.75 59.96 -14.89
C MET A 1 52.00 58.69 -14.09
N ARG A 2 51.03 57.77 -14.10
CA ARG A 2 50.96 56.44 -13.41
C ARG A 2 50.31 56.43 -12.01
N THR A 3 48.99 56.45 -12.02
CA THR A 3 48.13 55.87 -10.99
C THR A 3 47.97 54.37 -11.23
N THR A 4 48.48 53.54 -10.33
CA THR A 4 48.28 52.09 -10.31
C THR A 4 46.90 51.78 -9.72
N ARG A 5 46.01 51.18 -10.53
CA ARG A 5 44.73 50.64 -10.07
C ARG A 5 44.94 49.18 -9.65
N THR A 6 44.77 48.91 -8.37
CA THR A 6 44.72 47.55 -7.83
C THR A 6 43.32 47.00 -8.11
N ILE A 7 43.22 45.97 -8.96
CA ILE A 7 41.98 45.22 -9.18
C ILE A 7 41.99 44.05 -8.20
N THR A 8 41.14 44.14 -7.18
CA THR A 8 40.91 43.04 -6.23
C THR A 8 39.87 42.10 -6.82
N THR A 9 40.33 41.00 -7.40
CA THR A 9 39.46 39.92 -7.88
C THR A 9 38.90 39.15 -6.68
N ILE A 10 37.65 39.40 -6.31
CA ILE A 10 36.92 38.56 -5.36
C ILE A 10 36.51 37.30 -6.13
N ALA A 11 37.23 36.20 -5.90
CA ALA A 11 36.82 34.87 -6.34
C ALA A 11 35.61 34.45 -5.50
N LEU A 12 34.41 34.61 -6.05
CA LEU A 12 33.19 34.04 -5.50
C LEU A 12 33.19 32.53 -5.84
N THR A 13 33.80 31.73 -4.98
CA THR A 13 33.64 30.27 -5.02
C THR A 13 32.19 29.94 -4.71
N LEU A 14 31.42 29.71 -5.77
CA LEU A 14 30.09 29.13 -5.71
C LEU A 14 30.25 27.66 -5.30
N ALA A 15 30.25 27.42 -3.98
CA ALA A 15 30.10 26.08 -3.44
C ALA A 15 28.66 25.64 -3.74
N ILE A 16 28.44 25.10 -4.93
CA ILE A 16 27.24 24.34 -5.24
C ILE A 16 27.30 23.12 -4.32
N LEU A 17 26.58 23.21 -3.20
CA LEU A 17 26.22 22.09 -2.37
C LEU A 17 25.69 21.02 -3.29
N SER A 18 26.48 19.97 -3.49
CA SER A 18 26.02 18.68 -3.97
C SER A 18 25.06 18.15 -2.91
N GLN A 19 23.82 18.64 -2.91
CA GLN A 19 22.76 17.93 -2.23
C GLN A 19 22.70 16.56 -2.90
N PRO A 20 22.67 15.46 -2.12
CA PRO A 20 22.33 14.19 -2.70
C PRO A 20 21.00 14.42 -3.41
N ALA A 21 20.97 14.21 -4.73
CA ALA A 21 19.71 13.95 -5.38
C ALA A 21 19.12 12.80 -4.57
N LEU A 22 18.10 13.09 -3.76
CA LEU A 22 17.29 12.05 -3.14
C LEU A 22 16.98 11.12 -4.30
N ALA A 23 17.47 9.90 -4.22
CA ALA A 23 16.99 8.82 -5.07
C ALA A 23 15.54 8.62 -4.66
N LEU A 24 14.68 9.51 -5.17
CA LEU A 24 13.24 9.50 -5.00
C LEU A 24 12.79 8.18 -5.63
N ALA A 25 12.62 7.17 -4.79
CA ALA A 25 11.74 6.02 -5.00
C ALA A 25 11.68 5.54 -6.46
N ALA A 26 12.84 5.35 -7.10
CA ALA A 26 12.91 4.90 -8.48
C ALA A 26 12.41 3.45 -8.53
N GLY A 27 11.11 3.29 -8.75
CA GLY A 27 10.44 2.01 -8.94
C GLY A 27 9.73 1.41 -7.72
N THR A 28 9.24 2.23 -6.78
CA THR A 28 8.46 1.72 -5.62
C THR A 28 6.99 2.18 -5.70
N GLY A 29 6.73 3.32 -6.34
CA GLY A 29 5.40 3.69 -6.85
C GLY A 29 4.41 4.28 -5.85
N ASP A 30 4.83 4.50 -4.60
CA ASP A 30 4.15 5.36 -3.62
C ASP A 30 4.85 6.74 -3.52
N ASP A 31 4.07 7.83 -3.57
CA ASP A 31 4.60 9.20 -3.44
C ASP A 31 4.79 9.55 -1.95
N PRO A 32 6.00 9.89 -1.49
CA PRO A 32 6.28 10.15 -0.07
C PRO A 32 5.73 11.50 0.43
N ARG A 33 5.02 12.26 -0.41
CA ARG A 33 4.40 13.55 -0.05
C ARG A 33 2.89 13.34 0.12
N PRO A 34 2.41 12.97 1.32
CA PRO A 34 0.99 12.75 1.53
C PRO A 34 0.22 14.03 1.26
N THR A 35 -0.87 13.93 0.51
CA THR A 35 -1.98 14.86 0.72
C THR A 35 -2.78 14.38 1.92
N LEU A 36 -3.38 15.33 2.65
CA LEU A 36 -4.34 14.97 3.68
C LEU A 36 -5.52 14.29 3.00
N ASP A 37 -5.85 13.07 3.44
CA ASP A 37 -7.04 12.39 2.95
C ASP A 37 -8.28 13.28 3.21
N VAL A 38 -9.04 13.52 2.15
CA VAL A 38 -10.29 14.28 2.23
C VAL A 38 -11.40 13.28 2.51
N GLN A 39 -11.68 13.10 3.80
CA GLN A 39 -12.72 12.21 4.29
C GLN A 39 -14.04 12.43 3.54
N THR A 40 -14.45 11.41 2.80
CA THR A 40 -15.75 11.40 2.12
C THR A 40 -16.84 10.88 3.06
N ALA A 41 -18.11 11.11 2.70
CA ALA A 41 -19.23 10.54 3.44
C ALA A 41 -19.19 8.99 3.46
N ASN A 42 -18.60 8.37 2.42
CA ASN A 42 -18.38 6.93 2.34
C ASN A 42 -17.28 6.49 3.31
N THR A 43 -16.12 7.17 3.30
CA THR A 43 -15.01 6.89 4.22
C THR A 43 -15.47 6.95 5.68
N THR A 44 -16.20 8.00 6.05
CA THR A 44 -16.78 8.15 7.40
C THR A 44 -17.81 7.08 7.76
N ARG A 45 -18.59 6.58 6.79
CA ARG A 45 -19.57 5.51 7.01
C ARG A 45 -18.85 4.18 7.27
N VAL A 46 -17.93 3.79 6.39
CA VAL A 46 -17.18 2.53 6.49
C VAL A 46 -16.39 2.47 7.79
N GLU A 47 -15.68 3.55 8.15
CA GLU A 47 -14.92 3.58 9.40
C GLU A 47 -15.85 3.47 10.62
N ARG A 48 -17.04 4.07 10.59
CA ARG A 48 -18.04 3.91 11.66
C ARG A 48 -18.54 2.47 11.78
N GLU A 49 -18.79 1.81 10.64
CA GLU A 49 -19.20 0.41 10.60
C GLU A 49 -18.08 -0.50 11.15
N PHE A 50 -16.82 -0.20 10.82
CA PHE A 50 -15.67 -0.90 11.39
C PHE A 50 -15.57 -0.71 12.91
N GLN A 51 -15.71 0.50 13.43
CA GLN A 51 -15.69 0.76 14.88
C GLN A 51 -16.86 0.07 15.61
N ALA A 52 -18.05 0.03 14.98
CA ALA A 52 -19.19 -0.70 15.52
C ALA A 52 -18.95 -2.22 15.52
N TRP A 53 -18.34 -2.75 14.45
CA TRP A 53 -17.93 -4.16 14.37
C TRP A 53 -16.92 -4.50 15.46
N LEU A 54 -15.85 -3.70 15.62
CA LEU A 54 -14.85 -3.87 16.68
C LEU A 54 -15.49 -3.88 18.08
N SER A 55 -16.40 -2.94 18.35
CA SER A 55 -17.12 -2.86 19.62
C SER A 55 -17.97 -4.11 19.88
N ALA A 56 -18.57 -4.68 18.84
CA ALA A 56 -19.34 -5.92 18.93
C ALA A 56 -18.44 -7.16 19.17
N GLN A 57 -17.15 -7.10 18.80
CA GLN A 57 -16.16 -8.14 19.11
C GLN A 57 -15.61 -8.08 20.55
N GLY A 58 -15.83 -6.97 21.29
CA GLY A 58 -15.18 -6.65 22.57
C GLY A 58 -15.16 -7.77 23.65
N PRO A 59 -16.28 -8.44 24.00
CA PRO A 59 -16.24 -9.52 24.99
C PRO A 59 -15.53 -10.81 24.52
N LYS A 60 -15.11 -10.88 23.25
CA LYS A 60 -14.64 -12.10 22.60
C LYS A 60 -13.13 -12.11 22.32
N LEU A 61 -12.45 -10.96 22.29
CA LEU A 61 -11.01 -10.86 21.96
C LEU A 61 -10.08 -10.67 23.17
N ALA A 62 -10.60 -10.34 24.35
CA ALA A 62 -9.81 -10.14 25.57
C ALA A 62 -9.22 -11.43 26.19
N SER A 63 -9.55 -12.62 25.64
CA SER A 63 -9.04 -13.92 26.08
C SER A 63 -7.98 -14.54 25.14
N ALA A 64 -7.50 -13.81 24.13
CA ALA A 64 -6.68 -14.35 23.04
C ALA A 64 -5.18 -14.55 23.39
N ALA A 65 -4.88 -15.23 24.49
CA ALA A 65 -3.59 -15.91 24.68
C ALA A 65 -3.54 -17.28 23.98
N VAL A 66 -4.61 -17.64 23.27
CA VAL A 66 -4.73 -18.84 22.46
C VAL A 66 -5.44 -18.43 21.18
N LEU A 67 -5.01 -18.96 20.04
CA LEU A 67 -5.76 -19.02 18.78
C LEU A 67 -7.06 -19.83 18.98
N ASP A 68 -7.90 -19.38 19.89
CA ASP A 68 -9.22 -19.94 20.17
C ASP A 68 -10.18 -19.18 19.26
N PRO A 69 -11.00 -19.86 18.42
CA PRO A 69 -11.87 -19.22 17.45
C PRO A 69 -13.04 -18.57 18.18
N VAL A 70 -12.78 -17.45 18.83
CA VAL A 70 -13.82 -16.63 19.41
C VAL A 70 -14.29 -15.65 18.35
N ALA A 71 -15.60 -15.76 18.07
CA ALA A 71 -16.45 -14.87 17.28
C ALA A 71 -16.63 -15.27 15.79
N THR A 72 -17.84 -15.76 15.48
CA THR A 72 -18.72 -15.55 14.29
C THR A 72 -18.18 -15.28 12.88
N GLU A 73 -16.96 -14.80 12.70
CA GLU A 73 -16.27 -14.61 11.44
C GLU A 73 -15.55 -15.90 11.01
N PRO A 74 -15.37 -16.12 9.69
CA PRO A 74 -14.66 -17.28 9.21
C PRO A 74 -13.17 -17.17 9.57
N THR A 75 -12.55 -18.29 9.96
CA THR A 75 -11.11 -18.35 10.29
C THR A 75 -10.20 -18.27 9.06
N TYR A 76 -10.79 -18.26 7.87
CA TYR A 76 -10.13 -18.05 6.59
C TYR A 76 -11.12 -17.43 5.61
N PHE A 77 -10.62 -16.60 4.70
CA PHE A 77 -11.43 -16.05 3.62
C PHE A 77 -10.59 -15.92 2.36
N TYR A 78 -11.18 -16.15 1.18
CA TYR A 78 -10.43 -16.20 -0.07
C TYR A 78 -11.22 -15.64 -1.25
N PHE A 79 -10.75 -14.53 -1.79
CA PHE A 79 -11.02 -14.10 -3.16
C PHE A 79 -9.96 -14.63 -4.11
N TYR A 80 -10.31 -14.71 -5.39
CA TYR A 80 -9.35 -14.82 -6.47
C TYR A 80 -9.53 -13.60 -7.37
N THR A 81 -8.75 -12.55 -7.11
CA THR A 81 -8.77 -11.31 -7.89
C THR A 81 -8.01 -11.49 -9.20
N PRO A 82 -8.42 -10.87 -10.32
CA PRO A 82 -7.63 -10.90 -11.56
C PRO A 82 -6.25 -10.26 -11.37
N THR A 83 -5.17 -10.83 -11.90
CA THR A 83 -3.84 -10.21 -11.84
C THR A 83 -3.64 -9.23 -13.00
N HIS A 84 -3.27 -7.99 -12.67
CA HIS A 84 -2.79 -6.99 -13.62
C HIS A 84 -1.40 -6.51 -13.18
N TYR A 85 -0.37 -6.81 -13.97
CA TYR A 85 0.96 -6.30 -13.70
C TYR A 85 1.05 -4.80 -13.98
N GLN A 86 1.79 -4.06 -13.17
CA GLN A 86 1.96 -2.63 -13.39
C GLN A 86 2.68 -2.36 -14.71
N GLU A 87 2.16 -1.42 -15.50
CA GLU A 87 2.70 -1.06 -16.82
C GLU A 87 3.98 -0.20 -16.72
N LYS A 88 4.19 0.43 -15.56
CA LYS A 88 5.32 1.32 -15.29
C LYS A 88 5.88 1.03 -13.91
N SER A 89 7.15 1.34 -13.69
CA SER A 89 7.82 1.13 -12.40
C SER A 89 7.18 1.87 -11.22
N TYR A 90 6.37 2.90 -11.47
CA TYR A 90 5.68 3.72 -10.47
C TYR A 90 4.15 3.57 -10.48
N TYR A 91 3.62 2.48 -11.06
CA TYR A 91 2.18 2.24 -11.26
C TYR A 91 1.57 1.18 -10.31
N CYS A 92 2.24 0.80 -9.21
CA CYS A 92 1.69 -0.15 -8.24
C CYS A 92 0.30 0.29 -7.72
N GLY A 93 0.08 1.58 -7.47
CA GLY A 93 -1.24 2.14 -7.10
C GLY A 93 -2.32 1.94 -8.18
N PRO A 94 -2.14 2.47 -9.42
CA PRO A 94 -3.06 2.26 -10.53
C PRO A 94 -3.35 0.79 -10.84
N ALA A 95 -2.32 -0.07 -10.80
CA ALA A 95 -2.47 -1.50 -11.04
C ALA A 95 -3.27 -2.17 -9.91
N SER A 96 -3.01 -1.82 -8.65
CA SER A 96 -3.78 -2.32 -7.50
C SER A 96 -5.26 -1.95 -7.58
N ALA A 97 -5.56 -0.70 -7.93
CA ALA A 97 -6.93 -0.26 -8.16
C ALA A 97 -7.58 -0.98 -9.36
N GLN A 98 -6.84 -1.24 -10.45
CA GLN A 98 -7.33 -2.02 -11.58
C GLN A 98 -7.65 -3.47 -11.20
N ILE A 99 -6.82 -4.11 -10.36
CA ILE A 99 -7.06 -5.48 -9.85
C ILE A 99 -8.40 -5.55 -9.11
N ILE A 100 -8.70 -4.55 -8.27
CA ILE A 100 -9.97 -4.48 -7.54
C ILE A 100 -11.12 -4.12 -8.47
N ASP A 101 -10.92 -3.18 -9.39
CA ASP A 101 -11.91 -2.82 -10.41
C ASP A 101 -12.37 -4.08 -11.19
N ASP A 102 -11.40 -4.87 -11.68
CA ASP A 102 -11.66 -6.08 -12.48
C ASP A 102 -12.34 -7.18 -11.67
N TYR A 103 -12.03 -7.27 -10.38
CA TYR A 103 -12.77 -8.16 -9.47
C TYR A 103 -14.27 -7.82 -9.42
N TRP A 104 -14.64 -6.55 -9.51
CA TRP A 104 -16.05 -6.09 -9.50
C TRP A 104 -16.70 -6.06 -10.89
N GLY A 105 -15.98 -6.48 -11.94
CA GLY A 105 -16.50 -6.65 -13.31
C GLY A 105 -16.28 -5.45 -14.23
N THR A 106 -15.49 -4.46 -13.80
CA THR A 106 -15.07 -3.29 -14.58
C THR A 106 -13.56 -3.32 -14.78
N CYS A 107 -13.00 -2.82 -15.88
CA CYS A 107 -11.54 -2.88 -16.04
C CYS A 107 -11.01 -1.61 -16.71
N ALA A 108 -11.08 -0.50 -15.98
CA ALA A 108 -10.43 0.73 -16.36
C ALA A 108 -8.91 0.51 -16.48
N THR A 109 -8.32 1.06 -17.54
CA THR A 109 -6.87 0.93 -17.76
C THR A 109 -6.07 1.63 -16.66
N GLN A 110 -4.85 1.15 -16.38
CA GLN A 110 -3.95 1.81 -15.43
C GLN A 110 -3.67 3.26 -15.82
N ALA A 111 -3.63 3.59 -17.11
CA ALA A 111 -3.47 4.96 -17.57
C ALA A 111 -4.66 5.86 -17.16
N THR A 112 -5.89 5.36 -17.27
CA THR A 112 -7.11 6.06 -16.83
C THR A 112 -7.10 6.28 -15.32
N ILE A 113 -6.79 5.23 -14.56
CA ILE A 113 -6.73 5.27 -13.10
C ILE A 113 -5.58 6.19 -12.62
N ALA A 114 -4.39 6.08 -13.21
CA ALA A 114 -3.24 6.94 -12.92
C ALA A 114 -3.55 8.42 -13.13
N LYS A 115 -4.28 8.75 -14.21
CA LYS A 115 -4.72 10.13 -14.47
C LYS A 115 -5.66 10.63 -13.36
N TYR A 116 -6.57 9.78 -12.89
CA TYR A 116 -7.49 10.12 -11.80
C TYR A 116 -6.75 10.33 -10.46
N LEU A 117 -5.83 9.43 -10.13
CA LEU A 117 -5.01 9.49 -8.91
C LEU A 117 -3.98 10.62 -8.93
N GLY A 118 -3.67 11.17 -10.11
CA GLY A 118 -2.58 12.13 -10.29
C GLY A 118 -1.20 11.47 -10.13
N THR A 119 -1.09 10.18 -10.43
CA THR A 119 0.17 9.42 -10.35
C THR A 119 1.22 10.06 -11.24
N THR A 120 2.42 10.26 -10.69
CA THR A 120 3.57 10.80 -11.41
C THR A 120 4.75 9.82 -11.36
N THR A 121 5.90 10.18 -11.91
CA THR A 121 7.13 9.39 -11.76
C THR A 121 7.59 9.26 -10.31
N ALA A 122 7.09 10.10 -9.40
CA ALA A 122 7.32 9.97 -7.97
C ALA A 122 6.44 8.88 -7.31
N GLY A 123 5.48 8.32 -8.04
CA GLY A 123 4.51 7.36 -7.51
C GLY A 123 3.09 7.92 -7.41
N THR A 124 2.28 7.20 -6.65
CA THR A 124 0.87 7.45 -6.38
C THR A 124 0.72 7.82 -4.92
N ASP A 125 -0.07 8.85 -4.62
CA ASP A 125 -0.41 9.13 -3.22
C ASP A 125 -1.44 8.11 -2.73
N PHE A 126 -1.01 7.21 -1.83
CA PHE A 126 -1.86 6.14 -1.32
C PHE A 126 -3.16 6.63 -0.69
N SER A 127 -3.19 7.84 -0.12
CA SER A 127 -4.40 8.45 0.46
C SER A 127 -5.54 8.69 -0.52
N LYS A 128 -5.30 8.53 -1.84
CA LYS A 128 -6.33 8.71 -2.88
C LYS A 128 -6.79 7.41 -3.50
N VAL A 129 -6.22 6.27 -3.10
CA VAL A 129 -6.48 4.97 -3.74
C VAL A 129 -7.93 4.53 -3.54
N ASP A 130 -8.50 4.77 -2.35
CA ASP A 130 -9.92 4.53 -2.08
C ASP A 130 -10.83 5.32 -3.03
N ASN A 131 -10.53 6.59 -3.30
CA ASN A 131 -11.29 7.42 -4.23
C ASN A 131 -11.29 6.87 -5.66
N ALA A 132 -10.19 6.27 -6.12
CA ALA A 132 -10.14 5.63 -7.43
C ALA A 132 -10.95 4.33 -7.44
N ILE A 133 -10.79 3.48 -6.43
CA ILE A 133 -11.57 2.23 -6.33
C ILE A 133 -13.07 2.56 -6.28
N ASN A 134 -13.48 3.55 -5.47
CA ASN A 134 -14.86 4.01 -5.38
C ASN A 134 -15.41 4.48 -6.74
N ALA A 135 -14.60 5.22 -7.50
CA ALA A 135 -15.01 5.78 -8.78
C ALA A 135 -15.16 4.73 -9.89
N TYR A 136 -14.32 3.68 -9.89
CA TYR A 136 -14.28 2.70 -10.98
C TYR A 136 -14.99 1.39 -10.63
N ALA A 137 -14.75 0.83 -9.44
CA ALA A 137 -15.37 -0.42 -9.00
C ALA A 137 -16.82 -0.25 -8.53
N GLY A 138 -17.24 0.99 -8.24
CA GLY A 138 -18.60 1.29 -7.77
C GLY A 138 -18.94 0.74 -6.39
N GLN A 139 -17.93 0.41 -5.59
CA GLN A 139 -18.05 -0.04 -4.21
C GLN A 139 -17.60 1.03 -3.24
N ASP A 140 -17.98 0.91 -1.97
CA ASP A 140 -17.52 1.81 -0.93
C ASP A 140 -16.23 1.30 -0.29
N TYR A 141 -15.13 2.02 -0.45
CA TYR A 141 -13.83 1.78 0.15
C TYR A 141 -13.42 2.97 0.99
N ALA A 142 -12.67 2.69 2.05
CA ALA A 142 -12.15 3.71 2.95
C ALA A 142 -10.64 3.57 3.12
N TYR A 143 -9.95 4.70 2.97
CA TYR A 143 -8.60 4.87 3.48
C TYR A 143 -8.58 4.88 5.02
N SER A 144 -7.65 4.14 5.61
CA SER A 144 -7.40 4.14 7.06
C SER A 144 -5.89 4.09 7.30
N GLY A 145 -5.35 5.15 7.89
CA GLY A 145 -3.96 5.23 8.36
C GLY A 145 -3.81 4.81 9.82
N GLY A 146 -2.56 4.70 10.29
CA GLY A 146 -2.26 4.43 11.69
C GLY A 146 -2.57 2.99 12.15
N CYS A 147 -2.50 2.02 11.24
CA CYS A 147 -2.54 0.59 11.52
C CYS A 147 -1.24 0.14 12.21
N ALA A 148 -1.06 0.55 13.47
CA ALA A 148 0.21 0.50 14.19
C ALA A 148 0.50 -0.83 14.89
N THR A 149 -0.47 -1.75 14.96
CA THR A 149 -0.34 -3.03 15.66
C THR A 149 -0.77 -4.20 14.80
N ASP A 150 -0.32 -5.40 15.16
CA ASP A 150 -0.75 -6.64 14.50
C ASP A 150 -2.27 -6.83 14.61
N SER A 151 -2.86 -6.44 15.75
CA SER A 151 -4.30 -6.51 15.94
C SER A 151 -5.05 -5.55 15.03
N ASP A 152 -4.54 -4.32 14.83
CA ASP A 152 -5.12 -3.37 13.88
C ASP A 152 -5.15 -3.94 12.46
N PHE A 153 -4.07 -4.61 12.06
CA PHE A 153 -3.94 -5.25 10.76
C PHE A 153 -4.91 -6.41 10.62
N VAL A 154 -4.87 -7.38 11.54
CA VAL A 154 -5.73 -8.56 11.52
C VAL A 154 -7.21 -8.18 11.54
N ASN A 155 -7.59 -7.17 12.34
CA ASN A 155 -8.96 -6.69 12.42
C ASN A 155 -9.43 -6.08 11.09
N ARG A 156 -8.60 -5.24 10.45
CA ARG A 156 -8.94 -4.65 9.15
C ARG A 156 -8.98 -5.68 8.04
N VAL A 157 -8.03 -6.63 8.03
CA VAL A 157 -8.01 -7.75 7.07
C VAL A 157 -9.26 -8.61 7.22
N THR A 158 -9.62 -8.99 8.45
CA THR A 158 -10.82 -9.78 8.72
C THR A 158 -12.07 -8.99 8.30
N TYR A 159 -12.22 -7.76 8.76
CA TYR A 159 -13.39 -6.95 8.45
C TYR A 159 -13.55 -6.69 6.94
N GLY A 160 -12.50 -6.24 6.25
CA GLY A 160 -12.53 -5.99 4.81
C GLY A 160 -12.83 -7.26 4.01
N LEU A 161 -12.05 -8.33 4.22
CA LEU A 161 -12.15 -9.54 3.41
C LEU A 161 -13.39 -10.39 3.76
N SER A 162 -13.72 -10.62 5.04
CA SER A 162 -14.80 -11.55 5.43
C SER A 162 -16.14 -10.90 5.70
N THR A 163 -16.14 -9.75 6.37
CA THR A 163 -17.39 -9.07 6.76
C THR A 163 -17.93 -8.24 5.59
N ARG A 164 -17.11 -7.37 5.00
CA ARG A 164 -17.52 -6.52 3.88
C ARG A 164 -17.51 -7.24 2.54
N ARG A 165 -16.71 -8.29 2.43
CA ARG A 165 -16.46 -9.03 1.19
C ARG A 165 -15.76 -8.19 0.11
N HIS A 166 -14.76 -7.40 0.51
CA HIS A 166 -14.03 -6.49 -0.36
C HIS A 166 -12.54 -6.83 -0.36
N PRO A 167 -11.90 -7.13 -1.51
CA PRO A 167 -10.44 -7.18 -1.59
C PRO A 167 -9.84 -5.84 -1.16
N MET A 168 -8.72 -5.85 -0.44
CA MET A 168 -8.13 -4.66 0.18
C MET A 168 -6.86 -4.22 -0.55
N VAL A 169 -6.32 -3.05 -0.20
CA VAL A 169 -4.98 -2.61 -0.61
C VAL A 169 -4.18 -2.16 0.61
N ALA A 170 -2.89 -2.46 0.67
CA ALA A 170 -1.98 -2.01 1.72
C ALA A 170 -0.82 -1.19 1.14
N ASP A 171 -0.32 -0.25 1.93
CA ASP A 171 0.88 0.55 1.64
C ASP A 171 2.05 0.05 2.48
N LEU A 172 3.00 -0.62 1.83
CA LEU A 172 4.02 -1.42 2.50
C LEU A 172 5.42 -0.83 2.33
N ASN A 173 6.23 -0.86 3.39
CA ASN A 173 7.68 -0.69 3.32
C ASN A 173 8.31 -2.09 3.46
N ILE A 174 8.75 -2.66 2.35
CA ILE A 174 9.27 -4.04 2.30
C ILE A 174 10.79 -3.99 2.32
N HIS A 175 11.40 -4.64 3.30
CA HIS A 175 12.83 -4.88 3.33
C HIS A 175 13.18 -6.16 2.56
N GLY A 176 14.22 -6.13 1.72
CA GLY A 176 14.66 -7.28 0.96
C GLY A 176 14.94 -8.49 1.87
N GLY A 177 14.34 -9.64 1.54
CA GLY A 177 14.43 -10.88 2.30
C GLY A 177 13.49 -11.00 3.51
N SER A 178 12.78 -9.93 3.91
CA SER A 178 11.81 -10.02 5.02
C SER A 178 10.57 -10.82 4.63
N MET A 179 10.20 -10.77 3.35
CA MET A 179 9.14 -11.54 2.72
C MET A 179 9.77 -12.41 1.63
N GLY A 180 9.58 -13.74 1.69
CA GLY A 180 10.45 -14.73 1.02
C GLY A 180 10.65 -14.61 -0.50
N ASN A 181 9.82 -13.84 -1.20
CA ASN A 181 9.95 -13.61 -2.64
C ASN A 181 10.58 -12.25 -2.99
N TYR A 182 10.67 -11.31 -2.05
CA TYR A 182 11.27 -10.00 -2.27
C TYR A 182 12.75 -10.07 -1.99
N VAL A 183 13.56 -9.76 -3.00
CA VAL A 183 15.03 -9.72 -2.91
C VAL A 183 15.50 -8.31 -2.61
N TYR A 184 14.77 -7.29 -3.04
CA TYR A 184 15.15 -5.89 -2.89
C TYR A 184 14.26 -5.12 -1.93
N ASP A 185 14.77 -3.99 -1.45
CA ASP A 185 13.98 -3.04 -0.68
C ASP A 185 12.96 -2.29 -1.55
N HIS A 186 11.77 -2.07 -0.98
CA HIS A 186 10.67 -1.26 -1.50
C HIS A 186 10.20 -0.31 -0.40
N PRO A 187 10.74 0.92 -0.31
CA PRO A 187 10.37 1.91 0.71
C PRO A 187 8.90 2.39 0.70
N GLY A 188 8.10 1.94 -0.26
CA GLY A 188 6.68 2.18 -0.39
C GLY A 188 6.16 1.37 -1.58
N HIS A 189 5.23 0.45 -1.36
CA HIS A 189 4.68 -0.46 -2.36
C HIS A 189 3.19 -0.68 -2.09
N ILE A 190 2.35 -0.36 -3.08
CA ILE A 190 0.90 -0.43 -2.97
C ILE A 190 0.47 -1.78 -3.52
N VAL A 191 -0.09 -2.65 -2.65
CA VAL A 191 -0.36 -4.06 -2.98
C VAL A 191 -1.77 -4.50 -2.57
N PRO A 192 -2.52 -5.21 -3.44
CA PRO A 192 -3.81 -5.80 -3.08
C PRO A 192 -3.66 -7.01 -2.13
N LEU A 193 -4.57 -7.12 -1.18
CA LEU A 193 -4.78 -8.28 -0.32
C LEU A 193 -6.12 -8.93 -0.70
N GLU A 194 -6.13 -10.25 -0.89
CA GLU A 194 -7.30 -10.97 -1.40
C GLU A 194 -7.69 -12.19 -0.58
N ALA A 195 -6.84 -12.64 0.35
CA ALA A 195 -7.17 -13.76 1.21
C ALA A 195 -6.44 -13.70 2.55
N TYR A 196 -6.99 -14.41 3.53
CA TYR A 196 -6.32 -14.75 4.77
C TYR A 196 -6.66 -16.17 5.22
N ASP A 197 -5.77 -16.77 6.01
CA ASP A 197 -6.04 -17.99 6.74
C ASP A 197 -5.38 -17.94 8.12
N TRP A 198 -6.17 -17.61 9.14
CA TRP A 198 -5.70 -17.47 10.52
C TRP A 198 -5.33 -18.80 11.17
N ARG A 199 -5.74 -19.94 10.59
CA ARG A 199 -5.31 -21.27 11.05
C ARG A 199 -3.82 -21.51 10.77
N TYR A 200 -3.31 -20.88 9.71
CA TYR A 200 -1.91 -20.94 9.31
C TYR A 200 -1.16 -19.62 9.51
N GLY A 201 -1.85 -18.58 9.98
CA GLY A 201 -1.28 -17.25 10.16
C GLY A 201 -0.80 -16.65 8.84
N THR A 202 -1.59 -16.76 7.77
CA THR A 202 -1.18 -16.27 6.44
C THR A 202 -2.15 -15.26 5.86
N VAL A 203 -1.61 -14.41 4.98
CA VAL A 203 -2.36 -13.53 4.08
C VAL A 203 -1.86 -13.73 2.66
N ARG A 204 -2.73 -13.46 1.68
CA ARG A 204 -2.41 -13.56 0.26
C ARG A 204 -2.51 -12.20 -0.43
N LEU A 205 -1.42 -11.83 -1.08
CA LEU A 205 -1.27 -10.65 -1.92
C LEU A 205 -1.51 -11.02 -3.39
N ASN A 206 -1.99 -10.08 -4.20
CA ASN A 206 -1.95 -10.16 -5.66
C ASN A 206 -1.03 -9.05 -6.20
N ASP A 207 0.28 -9.27 -6.15
CA ASP A 207 1.27 -8.22 -6.38
C ASP A 207 1.35 -7.79 -7.85
N PRO A 208 1.08 -6.51 -8.18
CA PRO A 208 1.24 -6.01 -9.54
C PRO A 208 2.70 -5.85 -9.97
N TYR A 209 3.67 -5.90 -9.05
CA TYR A 209 5.09 -5.78 -9.33
C TYR A 209 5.78 -7.14 -9.28
N ASP A 210 6.40 -7.54 -10.39
CA ASP A 210 7.25 -8.74 -10.46
C ASP A 210 8.72 -8.34 -10.50
N GLU A 211 9.42 -8.45 -9.37
CA GLU A 211 10.83 -8.03 -9.23
C GLU A 211 11.73 -8.59 -10.33
N GLN A 212 11.63 -9.88 -10.64
CA GLN A 212 12.41 -10.54 -11.69
C GLN A 212 12.17 -9.96 -13.10
N SER A 213 11.01 -9.33 -13.32
CA SER A 213 10.66 -8.68 -14.60
C SER A 213 11.26 -7.27 -14.71
N TRP A 214 11.59 -6.63 -13.58
CA TRP A 214 12.09 -5.25 -13.53
C TRP A 214 13.56 -5.14 -13.11
N ARG A 215 14.10 -6.14 -12.42
CA ARG A 215 15.45 -6.12 -11.84
C ARG A 215 16.15 -7.46 -12.05
N SER A 216 17.38 -7.41 -12.56
CA SER A 216 18.23 -8.60 -12.70
C SER A 216 18.51 -9.20 -11.33
N GLY A 217 18.17 -10.48 -11.13
CA GLY A 217 18.29 -11.16 -9.83
C GLY A 217 17.12 -10.91 -8.87
N GLY A 218 16.05 -10.23 -9.32
CA GLY A 218 14.82 -10.07 -8.56
C GLY A 218 14.08 -11.38 -8.33
N GLY A 219 13.30 -11.45 -7.26
CA GLY A 219 12.48 -12.63 -6.97
C GLY A 219 11.17 -12.65 -7.75
N ALA A 220 10.47 -13.78 -7.70
CA ALA A 220 9.17 -13.96 -8.34
C ALA A 220 8.05 -13.40 -7.44
N THR A 221 7.96 -12.08 -7.31
CA THR A 221 6.98 -11.40 -6.44
C THR A 221 5.60 -11.32 -7.08
N GLY A 222 5.52 -11.29 -8.41
CA GLY A 222 4.29 -10.99 -9.13
C GLY A 222 3.16 -11.99 -8.93
N GLY A 223 1.93 -11.45 -8.89
CA GLY A 223 0.68 -12.20 -8.78
C GLY A 223 0.42 -12.73 -7.37
N HIS A 224 -0.19 -13.91 -7.28
CA HIS A 224 -0.70 -14.47 -6.02
C HIS A 224 0.41 -14.96 -5.06
N ARG A 225 0.79 -14.09 -4.12
CA ARG A 225 1.72 -14.16 -2.98
C ARG A 225 1.15 -14.59 -1.63
N THR A 226 1.34 -15.82 -1.14
CA THR A 226 1.03 -16.12 0.28
C THR A 226 2.24 -15.88 1.17
N TYR A 227 2.07 -15.09 2.23
CA TYR A 227 3.08 -14.79 3.24
C TYR A 227 2.53 -15.01 4.64
N SER A 228 3.40 -15.07 5.65
CA SER A 228 2.97 -14.94 7.04
C SER A 228 2.31 -13.57 7.23
N TYR A 229 1.21 -13.53 8.00
CA TYR A 229 0.54 -12.26 8.30
C TYR A 229 1.46 -11.30 9.04
N LEU A 230 2.38 -11.81 9.87
CA LEU A 230 3.37 -11.00 10.58
C LEU A 230 4.32 -10.31 9.62
N GLN A 231 4.77 -10.99 8.55
CA GLN A 231 5.67 -10.36 7.57
C GLN A 231 5.00 -9.18 6.85
N VAL A 232 3.69 -9.31 6.56
CA VAL A 232 2.93 -8.23 5.92
C VAL A 232 2.58 -7.13 6.90
N ALA A 233 2.22 -7.48 8.15
CA ALA A 233 1.98 -6.52 9.23
C ALA A 233 3.25 -5.70 9.54
N ASP A 234 4.41 -6.35 9.63
CA ASP A 234 5.70 -5.69 9.83
C ASP A 234 6.02 -4.71 8.69
N ALA A 235 5.80 -5.12 7.44
CA ALA A 235 6.02 -4.25 6.28
C ALA A 235 5.05 -3.05 6.25
N LEU A 236 3.78 -3.26 6.63
CA LEU A 236 2.79 -2.20 6.77
C LEU A 236 3.18 -1.22 7.89
N GLN A 237 3.57 -1.74 9.05
CA GLN A 237 3.94 -0.95 10.23
C GLN A 237 5.27 -0.20 10.03
N ALA A 238 6.17 -0.74 9.22
CA ALA A 238 7.40 -0.09 8.79
C ALA A 238 7.16 1.04 7.78
N HIS A 239 5.99 1.08 7.13
CA HIS A 239 5.60 2.20 6.30
C HIS A 239 5.13 3.37 7.16
N TRP A 240 5.62 4.58 6.88
CA TRP A 240 5.33 5.76 7.71
C TRP A 240 3.84 6.14 7.74
N ARG A 241 3.03 5.70 6.75
CA ARG A 241 1.56 5.85 6.78
C ARG A 241 0.85 4.79 7.62
N GLN A 242 1.41 3.58 7.70
CA GLN A 242 0.76 2.41 8.30
C GLN A 242 -0.68 2.26 7.81
N ALA A 243 -0.88 2.26 6.48
CA ALA A 243 -2.19 2.51 5.90
C ALA A 243 -2.71 1.38 5.00
N VAL A 244 -4.03 1.21 5.03
CA VAL A 244 -4.77 0.30 4.17
C VAL A 244 -6.00 0.97 3.58
N VAL A 245 -6.53 0.38 2.52
CA VAL A 245 -7.83 0.68 1.91
C VAL A 245 -8.68 -0.59 1.95
N TYR A 246 -9.89 -0.52 2.49
CA TYR A 246 -10.77 -1.68 2.70
C TYR A 246 -12.25 -1.35 2.66
#